data_AF-A0A7U9MZU4-F1
#
_entry.id   AF-A0A7U9MZU4-F1
#
_cell.length_a   1.000
_cell.length_b   1.000
_cell.length_c   1.000
_cell.angle_alpha   90.00
_cell.angle_beta   90.00
_cell.angle_gamma   90.00
#
_symmetry.space_group_name_H-M   'P 1'
#
loop_
_entity.id
_entity.type
_entity.pdbx_description
1 polymer ?
#
loop_
_entity_poly.entity_id
_entity_poly.type
_entity_poly.pdbx_seq_one_letter_code
_entity_poly.pdbx_strand_id
1 'polypeptide(L)'
;MKKIVVMLLVTFAMLSLVACGDSFEQGMKDAMNDTSQADRETEEESQEPETESTEPEEPAEQEPETAADQESQEEPAAVEYDNLQAVFLALNENTTPDELEKLISESELFYTAEEYNSSSGKKVSYNIAYTEGAAAQKYAEAGDHLTVDFGGDGKDEFMYAQYVNEKDVSYSALLYDHGTWFDFSDNNAEDYGGYYAVDSISGKGGITVKYSNGNETETGYIPCTSGEEAIQKIMERISE
;
A
#
# COMPACT_ATOMS: atom_id res chain seq x y z
N MET A 1 -21.79 -1.06 26.64
CA MET A 1 -22.51 -2.06 25.82
C MET A 1 -22.99 -1.40 24.53
N LYS A 2 -22.06 -1.10 23.61
CA LYS A 2 -22.38 -1.02 22.16
C LYS A 2 -22.67 -2.46 21.68
N LYS A 3 -23.39 -2.64 20.57
CA LYS A 3 -23.90 -3.97 20.15
C LYS A 3 -23.00 -4.60 19.10
N ILE A 4 -22.55 -5.83 19.32
CA ILE A 4 -21.96 -6.68 18.28
C ILE A 4 -23.09 -7.22 17.40
N VAL A 5 -22.98 -7.09 16.07
CA VAL A 5 -23.95 -7.61 15.10
C VAL A 5 -23.23 -8.50 14.08
N VAL A 6 -22.96 -9.74 14.46
CA VAL A 6 -22.39 -10.75 13.54
C VAL A 6 -23.47 -11.21 12.56
N MET A 7 -23.52 -10.62 11.35
CA MET A 7 -24.38 -11.09 10.25
C MET A 7 -23.66 -12.11 9.37
N LEU A 8 -23.60 -13.36 9.85
CA LEU A 8 -22.98 -14.48 9.14
C LEU A 8 -23.91 -14.98 8.00
N LEU A 9 -23.86 -14.32 6.84
CA LEU A 9 -24.68 -14.62 5.66
C LEU A 9 -24.12 -15.77 4.82
N VAL A 10 -24.45 -17.01 5.19
CA VAL A 10 -24.14 -18.21 4.39
C VAL A 10 -24.99 -18.23 3.11
N THR A 11 -24.42 -17.78 1.99
CA THR A 11 -25.08 -17.82 0.68
C THR A 11 -24.93 -19.20 0.01
N PHE A 12 -26.05 -19.83 -0.32
CA PHE A 12 -26.07 -21.08 -1.08
C PHE A 12 -25.82 -20.82 -2.56
N ALA A 13 -24.67 -21.27 -3.08
CA ALA A 13 -24.40 -21.23 -4.52
C ALA A 13 -25.25 -22.27 -5.27
N MET A 14 -26.25 -21.79 -6.04
CA MET A 14 -26.86 -22.62 -7.09
C MET A 14 -26.00 -22.57 -8.36
N LEU A 15 -25.67 -23.73 -8.93
CA LEU A 15 -25.09 -23.77 -10.27
C LEU A 15 -26.16 -23.40 -11.32
N SER A 16 -25.88 -22.38 -12.13
CA SER A 16 -26.57 -22.14 -13.40
C SER A 16 -25.57 -21.79 -14.50
N LEU A 17 -25.27 -22.76 -15.35
CA LEU A 17 -24.51 -22.56 -16.59
C LEU A 17 -25.35 -21.77 -17.61
N VAL A 18 -24.95 -20.52 -17.88
CA VAL A 18 -25.34 -19.77 -19.09
C VAL A 18 -24.09 -19.05 -19.60
N ALA A 19 -23.93 -18.97 -20.93
CA ALA A 19 -22.71 -18.47 -21.57
C ALA A 19 -22.94 -17.18 -22.36
N CYS A 20 -21.82 -16.50 -22.65
CA CYS A 20 -21.65 -15.35 -23.55
C CYS A 20 -22.27 -14.01 -23.08
N GLY A 21 -21.43 -12.98 -22.97
CA GLY A 21 -21.84 -11.63 -22.54
C GLY A 21 -20.77 -10.55 -22.69
N ASP A 22 -19.77 -10.73 -23.57
CA ASP A 22 -18.64 -9.81 -23.73
C ASP A 22 -19.12 -8.45 -24.26
N SER A 23 -19.06 -7.40 -23.43
CA SER A 23 -19.43 -6.03 -23.80
C SER A 23 -18.79 -4.96 -22.88
N PHE A 24 -17.50 -5.09 -22.56
CA PHE A 24 -16.74 -4.02 -21.88
C PHE A 24 -15.27 -3.86 -22.33
N GLU A 25 -14.80 -4.55 -23.37
CA GLU A 25 -13.37 -4.57 -23.75
C GLU A 25 -13.03 -3.81 -25.05
N GLN A 26 -13.89 -2.89 -25.48
CA GLN A 26 -13.76 -2.18 -26.77
C GLN A 26 -13.72 -0.65 -26.61
N GLY A 27 -12.84 -0.17 -25.71
CA GLY A 27 -12.58 1.25 -25.48
C GLY A 27 -11.10 1.67 -25.41
N MET A 28 -10.15 0.72 -25.49
CA MET A 28 -8.71 0.98 -25.23
C MET A 28 -7.74 0.51 -26.33
N LYS A 29 -8.23 0.14 -27.53
CA LYS A 29 -7.40 -0.44 -28.60
C LYS A 29 -7.09 0.49 -29.79
N ASP A 30 -7.67 1.69 -29.82
CA ASP A 30 -7.53 2.63 -30.96
C ASP A 30 -6.49 3.75 -30.72
N ALA A 31 -5.69 3.66 -29.64
CA ALA A 31 -4.78 4.73 -29.20
C ALA A 31 -3.30 4.54 -29.59
N MET A 32 -2.92 3.44 -30.25
CA MET A 32 -1.53 3.14 -30.66
C MET A 32 -1.43 2.64 -32.11
N ASN A 33 -1.75 3.52 -33.07
CA ASN A 33 -1.34 3.35 -34.47
C ASN A 33 -1.26 4.68 -35.23
N ASP A 34 -0.19 5.46 -35.01
CA ASP A 34 0.38 6.32 -36.05
C ASP A 34 1.87 6.64 -35.78
N THR A 35 2.57 7.13 -36.80
CA THR A 35 3.98 7.56 -36.82
C THR A 35 5.03 6.46 -36.60
N SER A 36 5.56 5.93 -37.72
CA SER A 36 6.89 5.30 -37.75
C SER A 36 7.60 5.63 -39.06
N GLN A 37 8.95 5.68 -39.03
CA GLN A 37 9.87 6.04 -40.13
C GLN A 37 9.82 7.52 -40.56
N ALA A 38 10.89 8.20 -40.96
CA ALA A 38 12.34 7.88 -41.08
C ALA A 38 13.14 9.16 -40.65
N ASP A 39 14.45 9.40 -40.78
CA ASP A 39 15.70 8.79 -41.30
C ASP A 39 16.85 9.69 -40.69
N ARG A 40 18.17 9.43 -40.61
CA ARG A 40 19.07 8.29 -40.88
C ARG A 40 20.52 8.62 -40.44
N GLU A 41 21.36 7.58 -40.29
CA GLU A 41 22.84 7.50 -40.24
C GLU A 41 23.71 8.78 -40.34
N THR A 42 24.77 8.88 -39.51
CA THR A 42 26.20 9.04 -39.91
C THR A 42 27.12 8.70 -38.71
N GLU A 43 28.33 8.20 -38.97
CA GLU A 43 29.40 7.84 -38.01
C GLU A 43 30.22 9.10 -37.58
N GLU A 44 31.37 9.11 -36.88
CA GLU A 44 32.30 8.13 -36.29
C GLU A 44 33.17 8.85 -35.21
N GLU A 45 33.98 8.10 -34.44
CA GLU A 45 35.20 8.55 -33.71
C GLU A 45 35.10 9.61 -32.58
N SER A 46 36.01 9.72 -31.59
CA SER A 46 36.96 8.78 -30.94
C SER A 46 37.63 9.46 -29.72
N GLN A 47 38.45 8.69 -28.99
CA GLN A 47 39.51 9.13 -28.04
C GLN A 47 39.12 9.56 -26.61
N GLU A 48 39.27 8.61 -25.69
CA GLU A 48 39.90 8.88 -24.38
C GLU A 48 41.36 9.30 -24.58
N PRO A 49 41.99 9.94 -23.58
CA PRO A 49 43.01 9.15 -22.88
C PRO A 49 43.03 9.33 -21.35
N GLU A 50 43.49 8.29 -20.67
CA GLU A 50 43.84 8.33 -19.24
C GLU A 50 45.00 9.32 -18.97
N THR A 51 45.10 9.84 -17.75
CA THR A 51 46.40 10.24 -17.18
C THR A 51 46.41 10.15 -15.65
N GLU A 52 47.01 9.06 -15.17
CA GLU A 52 47.92 8.99 -14.02
C GLU A 52 47.86 10.15 -13.00
N SER A 53 47.34 9.87 -11.79
CA SER A 53 47.45 10.73 -10.62
C SER A 53 48.13 9.97 -9.48
N THR A 54 49.10 10.59 -8.81
CA THR A 54 49.98 9.96 -7.82
C THR A 54 49.73 10.41 -6.38
N GLU A 55 49.64 9.44 -5.48
CA GLU A 55 49.82 9.57 -4.03
C GLU A 55 51.24 10.05 -3.64
N PRO A 56 51.52 10.39 -2.35
CA PRO A 56 50.69 11.14 -1.38
C PRO A 56 51.52 12.18 -0.58
N GLU A 57 50.90 13.18 0.06
CA GLU A 57 51.51 13.83 1.25
C GLU A 57 50.45 14.26 2.29
N GLU A 58 50.73 13.92 3.55
CA GLU A 58 50.06 14.31 4.80
C GLU A 58 51.18 14.44 5.87
N PRO A 59 51.02 15.13 7.02
CA PRO A 59 49.98 16.07 7.42
C PRO A 59 50.52 17.47 7.79
N ALA A 60 49.62 18.41 8.11
CA ALA A 60 49.97 19.66 8.79
C ALA A 60 48.90 20.06 9.81
N GLU A 61 49.22 19.97 11.10
CA GLU A 61 48.35 20.34 12.22
C GLU A 61 48.11 21.86 12.27
N GLN A 62 46.85 22.32 12.16
CA GLN A 62 46.41 23.61 12.73
C GLN A 62 44.95 23.50 13.22
N GLU A 63 44.76 23.58 14.53
CA GLU A 63 43.45 23.89 15.12
C GLU A 63 43.08 25.35 14.85
N PRO A 64 41.79 25.63 14.60
CA PRO A 64 41.19 26.85 15.14
C PRO A 64 39.97 26.53 15.99
N GLU A 65 39.94 27.08 17.20
CA GLU A 65 38.74 27.11 18.06
C GLU A 65 37.56 27.71 17.27
N THR A 66 36.56 26.87 16.95
CA THR A 66 35.31 27.31 16.35
C THR A 66 34.21 27.16 17.39
N ALA A 67 33.40 28.21 17.58
CA ALA A 67 32.41 28.24 18.63
C ALA A 67 31.36 27.12 18.47
N ALA A 68 30.86 26.61 19.59
CA ALA A 68 29.73 25.70 19.58
C ALA A 68 28.44 26.47 19.22
N ASP A 69 28.15 26.56 17.92
CA ASP A 69 26.77 26.74 17.47
C ASP A 69 25.97 25.53 17.97
N GLN A 70 25.22 25.73 19.05
CA GLN A 70 24.14 24.82 19.40
C GLN A 70 23.02 25.06 18.39
N GLU A 71 23.14 24.40 17.24
CA GLU A 71 22.05 24.23 16.31
C GLU A 71 20.87 23.64 17.09
N SER A 72 19.86 24.49 17.31
CA SER A 72 18.70 24.13 18.10
C SER A 72 17.88 23.16 17.28
N GLN A 73 18.10 21.86 17.52
CA GLN A 73 17.17 20.83 17.09
C GLN A 73 15.80 21.15 17.72
N GLU A 74 14.93 21.80 16.96
CA GLU A 74 13.51 21.77 17.21
C GLU A 74 13.11 20.30 17.11
N GLU A 75 12.80 19.67 18.25
CA GLU A 75 12.20 18.33 18.25
C GLU A 75 10.97 18.40 17.35
N PRO A 76 10.85 17.53 16.33
CA PRO A 76 9.73 17.60 15.40
C PRO A 76 8.42 17.48 16.19
N ALA A 77 7.51 18.41 15.95
CA ALA A 77 6.23 18.43 16.65
C ALA A 77 5.55 17.06 16.52
N ALA A 78 5.17 16.47 17.65
CA ALA A 78 4.58 15.14 17.67
C ALA A 78 3.36 15.09 16.74
N VAL A 79 3.39 14.16 15.79
CA VAL A 79 2.29 13.96 14.84
C VAL A 79 1.16 13.28 15.60
N GLU A 80 0.11 14.03 15.90
CA GLU A 80 -1.12 13.52 16.52
C GLU A 80 -1.94 12.78 15.45
N TYR A 81 -2.02 11.45 15.57
CA TYR A 81 -2.81 10.58 14.70
C TYR A 81 -4.24 10.41 15.23
N ASP A 82 -5.21 10.27 14.33
CA ASP A 82 -6.61 10.00 14.73
C ASP A 82 -6.83 8.55 15.19
N ASN A 83 -7.99 8.25 15.77
CA ASN A 83 -8.32 6.92 16.29
C ASN A 83 -8.20 5.78 15.26
N LEU A 84 -8.42 6.04 13.96
CA LEU A 84 -8.41 5.03 12.91
C LEU A 84 -7.00 4.81 12.37
N GLN A 85 -6.25 5.90 12.20
CA GLN A 85 -4.82 5.93 11.93
C GLN A 85 -4.04 5.22 13.06
N ALA A 86 -4.39 5.48 14.33
CA ALA A 86 -3.79 4.83 15.49
C ALA A 86 -4.07 3.32 15.55
N VAL A 87 -5.20 2.83 15.02
CA VAL A 87 -5.42 1.39 14.85
C VAL A 87 -4.50 0.84 13.76
N PHE A 88 -4.40 1.48 12.59
CA PHE A 88 -3.49 1.05 11.51
C PHE A 88 -2.03 0.97 11.98
N LEU A 89 -1.55 1.99 12.71
CA LEU A 89 -0.18 2.04 13.27
C LEU A 89 0.10 1.00 14.37
N ALA A 90 -0.94 0.39 14.96
CA ALA A 90 -0.79 -0.69 15.93
C ALA A 90 -0.73 -2.08 15.28
N LEU A 91 -1.00 -2.19 13.96
CA LEU A 91 -0.97 -3.46 13.24
C LEU A 91 0.46 -3.86 12.85
N ASN A 92 0.66 -5.17 12.76
CA ASN A 92 1.88 -5.85 12.32
C ASN A 92 1.50 -7.27 11.87
N GLU A 93 2.42 -7.97 11.21
CA GLU A 93 2.25 -9.31 10.62
C GLU A 93 1.85 -10.40 11.63
N ASN A 94 2.03 -10.19 12.93
CA ASN A 94 1.64 -11.12 13.99
C ASN A 94 0.30 -10.76 14.67
N THR A 95 -0.40 -9.72 14.20
CA THR A 95 -1.66 -9.26 14.83
C THR A 95 -2.76 -10.29 14.65
N THR A 96 -3.47 -10.62 15.71
CA THR A 96 -4.61 -11.55 15.66
C THR A 96 -5.96 -10.83 15.53
N PRO A 97 -7.04 -11.50 15.06
CA PRO A 97 -8.38 -10.93 15.04
C PRO A 97 -8.88 -10.47 16.42
N ASP A 98 -8.57 -11.21 17.50
CA ASP A 98 -8.93 -10.85 18.88
C ASP A 98 -8.25 -9.54 19.33
N GLU A 99 -7.00 -9.30 18.89
CA GLU A 99 -6.26 -8.06 19.16
C GLU A 99 -6.80 -6.89 18.33
N LEU A 100 -7.16 -7.13 17.07
CA LEU A 100 -7.82 -6.13 16.23
C LEU A 100 -9.18 -5.71 16.83
N GLU A 101 -10.04 -6.66 17.22
CA GLU A 101 -11.33 -6.34 17.84
C GLU A 101 -11.17 -5.58 19.16
N LYS A 102 -10.10 -5.87 19.92
CA LYS A 102 -9.72 -5.08 21.10
C LYS A 102 -9.31 -3.65 20.72
N LEU A 103 -8.43 -3.46 19.73
CA LEU A 103 -8.00 -2.14 19.26
C LEU A 103 -9.18 -1.28 18.78
N ILE A 104 -10.06 -1.85 17.95
CA ILE A 104 -11.30 -1.19 17.48
C ILE A 104 -12.17 -0.74 18.66
N SER A 105 -12.34 -1.61 19.67
CA SER A 105 -13.16 -1.36 20.86
C SER A 105 -12.55 -0.29 21.79
N GLU A 106 -11.23 -0.29 21.96
CA GLU A 106 -10.49 0.73 22.74
C GLU A 106 -10.48 2.09 22.04
N SER A 107 -10.44 2.12 20.70
CA SER A 107 -10.57 3.31 19.85
C SER A 107 -12.02 3.80 19.63
N GLU A 108 -13.03 3.17 20.26
CA GLU A 108 -14.47 3.46 20.15
C GLU A 108 -15.11 3.34 18.75
N LEU A 109 -14.40 2.76 17.78
CA LEU A 109 -14.78 2.66 16.36
C LEU A 109 -15.89 1.64 16.09
N PHE A 110 -16.44 1.67 14.87
CA PHE A 110 -17.38 0.68 14.34
C PHE A 110 -16.65 -0.26 13.37
N TYR A 111 -17.10 -1.51 13.29
CA TYR A 111 -16.61 -2.46 12.29
C TYR A 111 -17.70 -3.41 11.81
N THR A 112 -17.50 -4.00 10.62
CA THR A 112 -18.21 -5.21 10.18
C THR A 112 -17.21 -6.21 9.57
N ALA A 113 -17.46 -7.51 9.75
CA ALA A 113 -16.60 -8.58 9.25
C ALA A 113 -17.42 -9.60 8.43
N GLU A 114 -16.90 -10.03 7.28
CA GLU A 114 -17.54 -11.03 6.40
C GLU A 114 -16.53 -12.08 5.90
N GLU A 115 -16.95 -13.34 5.81
CA GLU A 115 -16.15 -14.42 5.22
C GLU A 115 -16.22 -14.38 3.69
N TYR A 116 -15.05 -14.36 3.04
CA TYR A 116 -14.91 -14.45 1.59
C TYR A 116 -14.08 -15.69 1.20
N ASN A 117 -14.32 -16.21 -0.01
CA ASN A 117 -13.42 -17.19 -0.63
C ASN A 117 -12.36 -16.45 -1.44
N SER A 118 -11.09 -16.83 -1.31
CA SER A 118 -9.98 -16.35 -2.15
C SER A 118 -9.43 -17.49 -3.02
N SER A 119 -8.41 -17.21 -3.83
CA SER A 119 -7.58 -18.21 -4.50
C SER A 119 -6.85 -19.13 -3.52
N SER A 120 -6.49 -18.59 -2.35
CA SER A 120 -5.57 -19.19 -1.38
C SER A 120 -6.31 -19.93 -0.25
N GLY A 121 -7.62 -19.70 -0.08
CA GLY A 121 -8.44 -20.36 0.94
C GLY A 121 -9.73 -19.60 1.26
N LYS A 122 -10.06 -19.53 2.54
CA LYS A 122 -11.03 -18.56 3.07
C LYS A 122 -10.29 -17.39 3.72
N LYS A 123 -10.89 -16.20 3.67
CA LYS A 123 -10.47 -15.05 4.46
C LYS A 123 -11.62 -14.39 5.19
N VAL A 124 -11.36 -13.69 6.29
CA VAL A 124 -12.27 -12.68 6.85
C VAL A 124 -11.73 -11.32 6.47
N SER A 125 -12.58 -10.45 5.94
CA SER A 125 -12.25 -9.03 5.77
C SER A 125 -13.03 -8.21 6.79
N TYR A 126 -12.32 -7.45 7.61
CA TYR A 126 -12.84 -6.45 8.53
C TYR A 126 -12.84 -5.09 7.83
N ASN A 127 -13.99 -4.42 7.75
CA ASN A 127 -14.06 -3.00 7.41
C ASN A 127 -14.38 -2.19 8.68
N ILE A 128 -13.56 -1.18 8.98
CA ILE A 128 -13.54 -0.43 10.23
C ILE A 128 -13.67 1.07 9.91
N ALA A 129 -14.57 1.79 10.59
CA ALA A 129 -14.78 3.21 10.35
C ALA A 129 -15.38 3.95 11.56
N TYR A 130 -15.51 5.28 11.43
CA TYR A 130 -16.15 6.15 12.43
C TYR A 130 -17.67 6.00 12.54
N THR A 131 -18.34 5.38 11.56
CA THR A 131 -19.79 5.19 11.54
C THR A 131 -20.18 3.77 11.12
N GLU A 132 -21.35 3.30 11.57
CA GLU A 132 -21.94 2.02 11.14
C GLU A 132 -22.21 1.97 9.61
N GLY A 133 -22.43 3.12 8.97
CA GLY A 133 -22.63 3.24 7.53
C GLY A 133 -21.35 3.12 6.71
N ALA A 134 -20.25 3.77 7.12
CA ALA A 134 -18.96 3.68 6.46
C ALA A 134 -18.26 2.33 6.72
N ALA A 135 -18.48 1.73 7.89
CA ALA A 135 -17.93 0.43 8.27
C ALA A 135 -18.61 -0.77 7.57
N ALA A 136 -19.59 -0.55 6.68
CA ALA A 136 -20.34 -1.62 6.02
C ALA A 136 -19.52 -2.32 4.92
N GLN A 137 -19.69 -3.63 4.76
CA GLN A 137 -19.01 -4.43 3.71
C GLN A 137 -19.44 -4.07 2.27
N LYS A 138 -20.66 -3.57 2.08
CA LYS A 138 -21.30 -3.39 0.77
C LYS A 138 -22.24 -2.19 0.80
N TYR A 139 -22.16 -1.34 -0.23
CA TYR A 139 -22.91 -0.08 -0.31
C TYR A 139 -22.66 0.85 0.90
N ALA A 140 -21.41 0.91 1.36
CA ALA A 140 -21.00 1.77 2.46
C ALA A 140 -21.31 3.26 2.18
N GLU A 141 -21.56 4.01 3.25
CA GLU A 141 -21.54 5.46 3.21
C GLU A 141 -20.10 5.96 3.04
N ALA A 142 -19.92 7.16 2.49
CA ALA A 142 -18.59 7.75 2.37
C ALA A 142 -17.99 8.06 3.75
N GLY A 143 -16.69 7.84 3.88
CA GLY A 143 -15.92 8.12 5.09
C GLY A 143 -14.55 7.46 5.10
N ASP A 144 -13.69 7.94 5.98
CA ASP A 144 -12.43 7.29 6.34
C ASP A 144 -12.67 5.86 6.83
N HIS A 145 -11.92 4.91 6.29
CA HIS A 145 -12.05 3.49 6.65
C HIS A 145 -10.71 2.76 6.62
N LEU A 146 -10.63 1.69 7.40
CA LEU A 146 -9.52 0.75 7.48
C LEU A 146 -10.03 -0.65 7.17
N THR A 147 -9.52 -1.24 6.10
CA THR A 147 -9.77 -2.67 5.78
C THR A 147 -8.64 -3.51 6.37
N VAL A 148 -8.95 -4.64 7.01
CA VAL A 148 -7.95 -5.62 7.49
C VAL A 148 -8.41 -7.04 7.16
N ASP A 149 -7.55 -7.81 6.51
CA ASP A 149 -7.87 -9.15 6.02
C ASP A 149 -7.03 -10.24 6.70
N PHE A 150 -7.68 -11.34 7.09
CA PHE A 150 -7.05 -12.51 7.73
C PHE A 150 -7.34 -13.81 6.97
N GLY A 151 -6.30 -14.61 6.76
CA GLY A 151 -6.29 -15.86 6.00
C GLY A 151 -5.83 -17.07 6.84
N GLY A 152 -5.28 -18.07 6.17
CA GLY A 152 -4.83 -19.31 6.81
C GLY A 152 -5.93 -20.33 7.12
N ASP A 153 -5.52 -21.48 7.65
CA ASP A 153 -6.40 -22.62 7.99
C ASP A 153 -7.15 -22.42 9.33
N GLY A 154 -7.53 -21.17 9.60
CA GLY A 154 -8.30 -20.68 10.75
C GLY A 154 -8.99 -19.33 10.49
N LYS A 155 -8.42 -18.49 9.61
CA LYS A 155 -8.76 -17.08 9.35
C LYS A 155 -8.23 -16.13 10.44
N ASP A 156 -7.02 -16.42 10.89
CA ASP A 156 -6.28 -15.81 11.99
C ASP A 156 -4.84 -15.40 11.61
N GLU A 157 -4.37 -15.75 10.41
CA GLU A 157 -3.10 -15.26 9.84
C GLU A 157 -3.31 -13.88 9.18
N PHE A 158 -2.59 -12.84 9.60
CA PHE A 158 -2.74 -11.47 9.04
C PHE A 158 -2.25 -11.42 7.58
N MET A 159 -3.09 -10.97 6.66
CA MET A 159 -2.73 -10.85 5.22
C MET A 159 -2.25 -9.43 4.89
N TYR A 160 -3.12 -8.44 5.12
CA TYR A 160 -2.84 -7.02 4.86
C TYR A 160 -3.83 -6.11 5.62
N ALA A 161 -3.47 -4.84 5.74
CA ALA A 161 -4.32 -3.76 6.20
C ALA A 161 -4.20 -2.53 5.28
N GLN A 162 -5.31 -1.88 4.96
CA GLN A 162 -5.35 -0.70 4.09
C GLN A 162 -6.20 0.43 4.70
N TYR A 163 -5.56 1.56 5.04
CA TYR A 163 -6.22 2.79 5.49
C TYR A 163 -6.48 3.73 4.30
N VAL A 164 -7.71 4.23 4.20
CA VAL A 164 -8.19 5.10 3.12
C VAL A 164 -8.87 6.33 3.74
N ASN A 165 -8.44 7.53 3.34
CA ASN A 165 -9.07 8.79 3.72
C ASN A 165 -10.17 9.19 2.72
N GLU A 166 -11.28 9.79 3.19
CA GLU A 166 -12.43 10.13 2.32
C GLU A 166 -12.12 11.20 1.24
N LYS A 167 -11.10 12.05 1.47
CA LYS A 167 -10.79 13.18 0.57
C LYS A 167 -10.07 12.74 -0.70
N ASP A 168 -9.21 11.72 -0.61
CA ASP A 168 -8.60 11.08 -1.76
C ASP A 168 -8.57 9.56 -1.59
N VAL A 169 -9.71 8.93 -1.92
CA VAL A 169 -9.83 7.46 -1.94
C VAL A 169 -8.94 6.79 -2.99
N SER A 170 -8.23 7.54 -3.84
CA SER A 170 -7.24 6.98 -4.77
C SER A 170 -5.86 6.78 -4.15
N TYR A 171 -5.57 7.43 -3.01
CA TYR A 171 -4.27 7.42 -2.35
C TYR A 171 -4.38 6.91 -0.91
N SER A 172 -3.77 5.77 -0.62
CA SER A 172 -4.01 5.00 0.61
C SER A 172 -2.74 4.42 1.22
N ALA A 173 -2.77 4.10 2.51
CA ALA A 173 -1.66 3.46 3.21
C ALA A 173 -1.95 1.97 3.30
N LEU A 174 -0.96 1.15 2.96
CA LEU A 174 -1.01 -0.31 2.99
C LEU A 174 0.09 -0.82 3.92
N LEU A 175 -0.26 -1.78 4.77
CA LEU A 175 0.65 -2.77 5.34
C LEU A 175 0.30 -4.10 4.68
N TYR A 176 1.27 -4.74 4.03
CA TYR A 176 1.09 -6.03 3.37
C TYR A 176 2.10 -7.04 3.91
N ASP A 177 1.64 -8.26 4.18
CA ASP A 177 2.47 -9.41 4.56
C ASP A 177 2.37 -10.51 3.49
N HIS A 178 1.16 -11.05 3.29
CA HIS A 178 0.90 -12.11 2.31
C HIS A 178 -0.53 -12.04 1.73
N GLY A 179 -0.92 -13.04 0.94
CA GLY A 179 -2.23 -13.11 0.34
C GLY A 179 -2.35 -12.33 -0.95
N THR A 180 -3.56 -12.30 -1.51
CA THR A 180 -3.85 -11.58 -2.77
C THR A 180 -4.38 -10.17 -2.49
N TRP A 181 -3.61 -9.15 -2.87
CA TRP A 181 -3.99 -7.74 -2.89
C TRP A 181 -3.51 -7.11 -4.20
N PHE A 182 -4.43 -6.80 -5.11
CA PHE A 182 -4.15 -6.35 -6.49
C PHE A 182 -3.04 -7.17 -7.20
N ASP A 183 -1.84 -6.60 -7.38
CA ASP A 183 -0.71 -7.25 -8.04
C ASP A 183 0.16 -8.13 -7.11
N PHE A 184 -0.05 -8.03 -5.79
CA PHE A 184 0.60 -8.89 -4.79
C PHE A 184 -0.15 -10.21 -4.59
N SER A 185 0.61 -11.27 -4.28
CA SER A 185 0.12 -12.64 -4.12
C SER A 185 1.03 -13.46 -3.19
N ASP A 186 0.53 -14.61 -2.71
CA ASP A 186 1.34 -15.57 -1.95
C ASP A 186 2.59 -16.08 -2.69
N ASN A 187 2.67 -15.90 -4.01
CA ASN A 187 3.83 -16.32 -4.83
C ASN A 187 4.98 -15.30 -4.82
N ASN A 188 4.73 -14.07 -4.34
CA ASN A 188 5.70 -12.97 -4.31
C ASN A 188 5.64 -12.17 -2.98
N ALA A 189 5.04 -12.75 -1.94
CA ALA A 189 4.95 -12.15 -0.61
C ALA A 189 6.32 -11.83 0.01
N GLU A 190 7.27 -12.79 -0.04
CA GLU A 190 8.63 -12.62 0.49
C GLU A 190 9.42 -11.46 -0.17
N ASP A 191 9.09 -11.08 -1.41
CA ASP A 191 9.73 -9.98 -2.15
C ASP A 191 9.07 -8.61 -1.89
N TYR A 192 7.82 -8.58 -1.41
CA TYR A 192 6.98 -7.37 -1.38
C TYR A 192 6.27 -7.08 -0.04
N GLY A 193 6.52 -7.85 1.02
CA GLY A 193 6.07 -7.53 2.38
C GLY A 193 6.59 -6.17 2.88
N GLY A 194 5.73 -5.38 3.53
CA GLY A 194 6.08 -4.07 4.09
C GLY A 194 4.98 -3.00 4.00
N TYR A 195 5.38 -1.74 4.22
CA TYR A 195 4.49 -0.58 4.17
C TYR A 195 4.58 0.13 2.80
N TYR A 196 3.45 0.63 2.33
CA TYR A 196 3.36 1.39 1.07
C TYR A 196 2.37 2.56 1.18
N ALA A 197 2.67 3.64 0.46
CA ALA A 197 1.65 4.58 0.00
C ALA A 197 1.25 4.19 -1.43
N VAL A 198 -0.04 4.04 -1.68
CA VAL A 198 -0.60 3.42 -2.89
C VAL A 198 -1.35 4.47 -3.69
N ASP A 199 -0.81 4.87 -4.86
CA ASP A 199 -1.55 5.60 -5.88
C ASP A 199 -2.24 4.62 -6.83
N SER A 200 -3.56 4.51 -6.72
CA SER A 200 -4.38 3.61 -7.54
C SER A 200 -4.77 4.17 -8.91
N ILE A 201 -4.46 5.44 -9.21
CA ILE A 201 -4.80 6.11 -10.48
C ILE A 201 -3.57 6.31 -11.37
N SER A 202 -2.40 6.63 -10.79
CA SER A 202 -1.18 6.87 -11.57
C SER A 202 -0.67 5.60 -12.25
N GLY A 203 -0.79 4.45 -11.55
CA GLY A 203 -0.17 3.19 -11.93
C GLY A 203 1.36 3.26 -12.07
N LYS A 204 2.01 4.28 -11.49
CA LYS A 204 3.39 4.65 -11.77
C LYS A 204 4.10 5.31 -10.59
N GLY A 205 5.43 5.27 -10.63
CA GLY A 205 6.30 5.91 -9.63
C GLY A 205 6.49 5.11 -8.33
N GLY A 206 5.87 3.93 -8.22
CA GLY A 206 6.15 2.93 -7.21
C GLY A 206 7.16 1.88 -7.68
N ILE A 207 7.03 0.67 -7.14
CA ILE A 207 7.84 -0.50 -7.51
C ILE A 207 7.43 -1.11 -8.86
N THR A 208 8.31 -1.98 -9.38
CA THR A 208 7.95 -2.94 -10.44
C THR A 208 7.66 -4.30 -9.82
N VAL A 209 6.42 -4.77 -9.92
CA VAL A 209 6.02 -6.12 -9.50
C VAL A 209 6.39 -7.12 -10.59
N LYS A 210 7.08 -8.19 -10.22
CA LYS A 210 7.41 -9.33 -11.08
C LYS A 210 6.47 -10.49 -10.76
N TYR A 211 6.00 -11.19 -11.80
CA TYR A 211 5.13 -12.36 -11.63
C TYR A 211 5.84 -13.66 -12.08
N SER A 212 5.37 -14.80 -11.58
CA SER A 212 5.95 -16.13 -11.84
C SER A 212 5.91 -16.60 -13.30
N ASN A 213 5.20 -15.89 -14.18
CA ASN A 213 5.19 -16.11 -15.63
C ASN A 213 6.29 -15.33 -16.39
N GLY A 214 7.08 -14.49 -15.71
CA GLY A 214 8.13 -13.66 -16.30
C GLY A 214 7.65 -12.31 -16.85
N ASN A 215 6.38 -11.94 -16.66
CA ASN A 215 5.90 -10.57 -16.89
C ASN A 215 6.30 -9.65 -15.73
N GLU A 216 6.29 -8.35 -15.98
CA GLU A 216 6.53 -7.30 -15.00
C GLU A 216 5.56 -6.12 -15.20
N THR A 217 5.13 -5.47 -14.12
CA THR A 217 4.22 -4.31 -14.11
C THR A 217 4.81 -3.20 -13.24
N GLU A 218 4.92 -1.98 -13.78
CA GLU A 218 5.14 -0.77 -12.97
C GLU A 218 3.85 -0.46 -12.20
N THR A 219 3.93 -0.19 -10.89
CA THR A 219 2.76 0.14 -10.06
C THR A 219 2.88 1.54 -9.45
N GLY A 220 1.78 2.01 -8.84
CA GLY A 220 1.77 3.20 -7.97
C GLY A 220 2.08 2.90 -6.50
N TYR A 221 2.68 1.74 -6.18
CA TYR A 221 2.95 1.33 -4.80
C TYR A 221 4.33 1.85 -4.37
N ILE A 222 4.34 2.95 -3.61
CA ILE A 222 5.53 3.68 -3.18
C ILE A 222 5.97 3.09 -1.82
N PRO A 223 7.13 2.40 -1.73
CA PRO A 223 7.58 1.81 -0.47
C PRO A 223 7.76 2.86 0.62
N CYS A 224 7.39 2.51 1.84
CA CYS A 224 7.51 3.32 3.04
C CYS A 224 8.30 2.54 4.10
N THR A 225 9.10 3.26 4.88
CA THR A 225 9.93 2.68 5.95
C THR A 225 9.14 2.32 7.20
N SER A 226 7.95 2.93 7.38
CA SER A 226 7.00 2.60 8.44
C SER A 226 5.56 2.99 8.06
N GLY A 227 4.59 2.62 8.91
CA GLY A 227 3.20 3.02 8.76
C GLY A 227 2.98 4.53 8.95
N GLU A 228 3.80 5.19 9.79
CA GLU A 228 3.79 6.64 9.98
C GLU A 228 4.14 7.37 8.68
N GLU A 229 5.17 6.90 7.96
CA GLU A 229 5.54 7.48 6.66
C GLU A 229 4.42 7.27 5.63
N ALA A 230 3.81 6.07 5.60
CA ALA A 230 2.70 5.78 4.70
C ALA A 230 1.48 6.69 4.94
N ILE A 231 1.10 6.92 6.20
CA ILE A 231 0.03 7.87 6.55
C ILE A 231 0.44 9.32 6.23
N GLN A 232 1.67 9.73 6.56
CA GLN A 232 2.12 11.10 6.33
C GLN A 232 2.02 11.49 4.85
N LYS A 233 2.39 10.61 3.91
CA LYS A 233 2.22 10.88 2.46
C LYS A 233 0.76 11.10 2.05
N ILE A 234 -0.21 10.44 2.69
CA ILE A 234 -1.65 10.73 2.46
C ILE A 234 -1.98 12.11 3.02
N MET A 235 -1.59 12.39 4.26
CA MET A 235 -1.93 13.64 4.96
C MET A 235 -1.34 14.87 4.26
N GLU A 236 -0.15 14.73 3.67
CA GLU A 236 0.45 15.71 2.75
C GLU A 236 -0.42 15.91 1.51
N ARG A 237 -0.70 14.84 0.74
CA ARG A 237 -1.47 14.91 -0.52
C ARG A 237 -2.89 15.44 -0.36
N ILE A 238 -3.57 15.14 0.74
CA ILE A 238 -4.92 15.67 1.03
C ILE A 238 -4.93 17.08 1.65
N SER A 239 -3.77 17.75 1.68
CA SER A 239 -3.60 19.14 2.14
C SER A 239 -3.25 20.14 1.02
N GLU A 240 -3.02 19.66 -0.22
CA GLU A 240 -2.75 20.46 -1.43
C GLU A 240 -4.01 21.07 -2.07
#